data_AF-A0A3R7EJ78-F1
#
_entry.id   AF-A0A3R7EJ78-F1
#
_cell.length_a   1.000
_cell.length_b   1.000
_cell.length_c   1.000
_cell.angle_alpha   90.00
_cell.angle_beta   90.00
_cell.angle_gamma   90.00
#
_symmetry.space_group_name_H-M   'P 1'
#
loop_
_entity.id
_entity.type
_entity.pdbx_description
1 polymer ?
#
loop_
_entity_poly.entity_id
_entity_poly.type
_entity_poly.pdbx_seq_one_letter_code
_entity_poly.pdbx_strand_id
1 'polypeptide(L)'
;MLMPTGHYFLYSDLLQYPGSFYIYSVLSGIAEEWVRERLRKGQGIDFDDLLAFSKAWVEHRERRENILDDLFQSIYIDTIFNRLERGYFRAYESAPACCFEIHRDKPLDEILPYLIGFNNMDTGHPFPLDLVDMDVGMPIWFTREFVEEVEAQVIKEAGAELAERYFQYMNPQKKWGYR
;
A
#
# COMPACT_ATOMS: atom_id res chain seq x y z
N MET A 1 18.90 17.09 -4.40
CA MET A 1 18.00 16.11 -5.03
C MET A 1 18.28 14.76 -4.38
N LEU A 2 17.27 14.06 -3.86
CA LEU A 2 17.48 12.89 -2.98
C LEU A 2 17.85 11.58 -3.72
N MET A 3 17.41 11.41 -4.98
CA MET A 3 17.75 10.25 -5.82
C MET A 3 18.00 10.68 -7.29
N PRO A 4 19.17 10.39 -7.88
CA PRO A 4 19.46 10.70 -9.27
C PRO A 4 18.67 9.82 -10.26
N THR A 5 18.56 10.27 -11.50
CA THR A 5 17.98 9.48 -12.59
C THR A 5 18.80 8.21 -12.85
N GLY A 6 18.13 7.11 -13.19
CA GLY A 6 18.77 5.82 -13.45
C GLY A 6 19.22 5.08 -12.19
N HIS A 7 18.95 5.64 -11.00
CA HIS A 7 19.29 5.02 -9.72
C HIS A 7 18.03 4.50 -9.04
N TYR A 8 18.27 3.58 -8.10
CA TYR A 8 17.25 3.02 -7.25
C TYR A 8 17.71 3.00 -5.79
N PHE A 9 16.76 2.75 -4.91
CA PHE A 9 16.94 2.67 -3.48
C PHE A 9 16.10 1.53 -2.94
N LEU A 10 16.66 0.70 -2.06
CA LEU A 10 15.92 -0.32 -1.30
C LEU A 10 15.92 0.03 0.18
N TYR A 11 14.81 -0.22 0.87
CA TYR A 11 14.77 -0.03 2.33
C TYR A 11 15.71 -0.98 3.09
N SER A 12 15.98 -2.15 2.52
CA SER A 12 16.95 -3.11 3.05
C SER A 12 18.37 -2.54 3.09
N ASP A 13 18.72 -1.57 2.25
CA ASP A 13 20.04 -0.91 2.28
C ASP A 13 20.22 -0.05 3.54
N LEU A 14 19.13 0.51 4.09
CA LEU A 14 19.18 1.34 5.30
C LEU A 14 19.09 0.52 6.59
N LEU A 15 18.14 -0.40 6.63
CA LEU A 15 17.76 -1.08 7.86
C LEU A 15 18.36 -2.49 7.94
N GLN A 16 18.87 -3.04 6.84
CA GLN A 16 19.51 -4.36 6.79
C GLN A 16 18.60 -5.52 7.24
N TYR A 17 17.28 -5.35 7.16
CA TYR A 17 16.30 -6.40 7.46
C TYR A 17 15.41 -6.69 6.23
N PRO A 18 15.04 -7.96 6.00
CA PRO A 18 13.93 -8.29 5.11
C PRO A 18 12.62 -7.61 5.55
N GLY A 19 11.78 -7.17 4.61
CA GLY A 19 10.54 -6.43 4.91
C GLY A 19 10.74 -5.04 5.54
N SER A 20 11.96 -4.47 5.45
CA SER A 20 12.36 -3.20 6.09
C SER A 20 11.38 -2.05 5.91
N PHE A 21 10.74 -1.93 4.73
CA PHE A 21 9.73 -0.90 4.51
C PHE A 21 8.54 -1.01 5.46
N TYR A 22 7.99 -2.22 5.65
CA TYR A 22 6.77 -2.42 6.44
C TYR A 22 7.01 -2.07 7.90
N ILE A 23 8.18 -2.48 8.40
CA ILE A 23 8.68 -2.12 9.72
C ILE A 23 8.86 -0.60 9.82
N TYR A 24 9.61 0.00 8.90
CA TYR A 24 9.86 1.44 8.88
C TYR A 24 8.56 2.26 8.84
N SER A 25 7.62 1.87 7.98
CA SER A 25 6.32 2.52 7.80
C SER A 25 5.57 2.59 9.13
N VAL A 26 5.54 1.48 9.88
CA VAL A 26 4.96 1.47 11.22
C VAL A 26 5.78 2.33 12.16
N LEU A 27 7.09 2.10 12.28
CA LEU A 27 7.99 2.88 13.16
C LEU A 27 7.79 4.38 13.00
N SER A 28 7.72 4.87 11.76
CA SER A 28 7.54 6.30 11.48
C SER A 28 6.25 6.89 12.06
N GLY A 29 5.21 6.07 12.22
CA GLY A 29 3.93 6.48 12.81
C GLY A 29 3.84 6.29 14.32
N ILE A 30 4.58 5.33 14.90
CA ILE A 30 4.42 4.93 16.32
C ILE A 30 5.59 5.31 17.23
N ALA A 31 6.77 5.60 16.68
CA ALA A 31 8.01 5.70 17.48
C ALA A 31 7.93 6.80 18.53
N GLU A 32 7.39 7.97 18.18
CA GLU A 32 7.28 9.09 19.11
C GLU A 32 6.36 8.76 20.30
N GLU A 33 5.18 8.20 20.03
CA GLU A 33 4.23 7.82 21.08
C GLU A 33 4.79 6.71 21.97
N TRP A 34 5.42 5.70 21.36
CA TRP A 34 6.06 4.59 22.07
C TRP A 34 7.16 5.08 23.02
N VAL A 35 8.03 5.99 22.55
CA VAL A 35 9.10 6.59 23.37
C VAL A 35 8.52 7.40 24.51
N ARG A 36 7.53 8.26 24.24
CA ARG A 36 6.86 9.07 25.28
C ARG A 36 6.25 8.20 26.38
N GLU A 37 5.59 7.10 26.01
CA GLU A 37 4.95 6.20 26.96
C GLU A 37 5.96 5.44 27.84
N ARG A 38 7.08 4.98 27.26
CA ARG A 38 8.17 4.34 28.01
C ARG A 38 8.82 5.29 29.00
N LEU A 39 9.11 6.52 28.57
CA LEU A 39 9.66 7.56 29.46
C LEU A 39 8.70 7.88 30.60
N ARG A 40 7.39 7.98 30.33
CA ARG A 40 6.36 8.19 31.37
C ARG A 40 6.32 7.08 32.41
N LYS A 41 6.60 5.83 32.00
CA LYS A 41 6.66 4.64 32.86
C LYS A 41 8.01 4.44 33.55
N GLY A 42 8.99 5.32 33.30
CA GLY A 42 10.36 5.13 33.81
C GLY A 42 11.07 3.91 33.22
N GLN A 43 10.66 3.46 32.04
CA GLN A 43 11.26 2.33 31.34
C GLN A 43 12.39 2.80 30.42
N GLY A 44 13.39 1.94 30.22
CA GLY A 44 14.44 2.17 29.23
C GLY A 44 13.89 2.19 27.81
N ILE A 45 14.56 2.97 26.96
CA ILE A 45 14.36 2.98 25.51
C ILE A 45 15.40 2.04 24.93
N ASP A 46 14.93 1.00 24.27
CA ASP A 46 15.75 0.01 23.58
C ASP A 46 15.25 -0.15 22.13
N PHE A 47 16.18 -0.22 21.18
CA PHE A 47 15.83 -0.27 19.76
C PHE A 47 15.27 -1.63 19.35
N ASP A 48 15.78 -2.72 19.94
CA ASP A 48 15.29 -4.07 19.65
C ASP A 48 13.86 -4.25 20.16
N ASP A 49 13.55 -3.70 21.32
CA ASP A 49 12.18 -3.62 21.85
C ASP A 49 11.23 -2.87 20.91
N LEU A 50 11.67 -1.71 20.39
CA LEU A 50 10.88 -0.90 19.45
C LEU A 50 10.69 -1.64 18.11
N LEU A 51 11.74 -2.32 17.62
CA LEU A 51 11.69 -3.13 16.41
C LEU A 51 10.72 -4.31 16.55
N ALA A 52 10.78 -5.03 17.67
CA ALA A 52 9.88 -6.14 17.97
C ALA A 52 8.43 -5.66 18.06
N PHE A 53 8.19 -4.53 18.74
CA PHE A 53 6.88 -3.91 18.82
C PHE A 53 6.35 -3.52 17.43
N SER A 54 7.20 -2.94 16.58
CA SER A 54 6.81 -2.60 15.21
C SER A 54 6.42 -3.82 14.38
N LYS A 55 7.16 -4.94 14.48
CA LYS A 55 6.83 -6.18 13.76
C LYS A 55 5.46 -6.72 14.20
N ALA A 56 5.22 -6.80 15.50
CA ALA A 56 3.93 -7.23 16.04
C ALA A 56 2.78 -6.32 15.58
N TRP A 57 3.04 -5.03 15.44
CA TRP A 57 2.04 -4.07 14.97
C TRP A 57 1.75 -4.19 13.48
N VAL A 58 2.77 -4.48 12.64
CA VAL A 58 2.57 -4.85 11.24
C VAL A 58 1.64 -6.06 11.17
N GLU A 59 1.96 -7.15 11.88
CA GLU A 59 1.11 -8.35 11.89
C GLU A 59 -0.33 -8.03 12.34
N HIS A 60 -0.51 -7.23 13.39
CA HIS A 60 -1.83 -6.82 13.84
C HIS A 60 -2.60 -6.01 12.79
N ARG A 61 -1.92 -5.10 12.08
CA ARG A 61 -2.51 -4.30 11.01
C ARG A 61 -2.96 -5.18 9.85
N GLU A 62 -2.07 -6.05 9.38
CA GLU A 62 -2.31 -6.93 8.23
C GLU A 62 -3.38 -7.99 8.50
N ARG A 63 -3.56 -8.41 9.77
CA ARG A 63 -4.59 -9.39 10.15
C ARG A 63 -6.02 -8.92 9.86
N ARG A 64 -6.21 -7.62 9.60
CA ARG A 64 -7.52 -7.04 9.26
C ARG A 64 -8.03 -7.45 7.87
N GLU A 65 -7.20 -8.06 7.04
CA GLU A 65 -7.51 -8.43 5.66
C GLU A 65 -8.40 -9.68 5.49
N ASN A 66 -9.04 -10.19 6.55
CA ASN A 66 -9.93 -11.37 6.53
C ASN A 66 -9.31 -12.64 5.87
N ILE A 67 -7.98 -12.75 5.88
CA ILE A 67 -7.26 -13.93 5.41
C ILE A 67 -7.37 -15.04 6.47
N LEU A 68 -7.56 -16.30 6.05
CA LEU A 68 -7.54 -17.45 6.97
C LEU A 68 -6.22 -17.48 7.77
N ASP A 69 -6.30 -17.73 9.08
CA ASP A 69 -5.15 -17.63 9.99
C ASP A 69 -3.93 -18.46 9.56
N ASP A 70 -4.16 -19.64 8.98
CA ASP A 70 -3.11 -20.54 8.48
C ASP A 70 -2.36 -19.95 7.28
N LEU A 71 -3.09 -19.40 6.30
CA LEU A 71 -2.53 -18.70 5.14
C LEU A 71 -1.89 -17.37 5.53
N PHE A 72 -2.49 -16.67 6.50
CA PHE A 72 -2.01 -15.38 6.97
C PHE A 72 -0.59 -15.49 7.51
N GLN A 73 -0.34 -16.41 8.44
CA GLN A 73 0.98 -16.58 9.02
C GLN A 73 1.99 -17.21 8.04
N SER A 74 1.60 -18.32 7.40
CA SER A 74 2.55 -19.13 6.62
C SER A 74 2.90 -18.54 5.24
N ILE A 75 2.01 -17.74 4.66
CA ILE A 75 2.19 -17.19 3.31
C ILE A 75 2.30 -15.68 3.36
N TYR A 76 1.31 -14.99 3.94
CA TYR A 76 1.21 -13.53 3.83
C TYR A 76 2.32 -12.82 4.64
N ILE A 77 2.40 -13.11 5.94
CA ILE A 77 3.40 -12.54 6.84
C ILE A 77 4.82 -12.97 6.46
N ASP A 78 5.02 -14.25 6.11
CA ASP A 78 6.31 -14.72 5.61
C ASP A 78 6.73 -14.00 4.32
N THR A 79 5.79 -13.73 3.41
CA THR A 79 6.09 -12.98 2.19
C THR A 79 6.55 -11.56 2.52
N ILE A 80 5.78 -10.83 3.31
CA ILE A 80 6.06 -9.44 3.69
C ILE A 80 7.41 -9.33 4.40
N PHE A 81 7.66 -10.18 5.40
CA PHE A 81 8.87 -10.06 6.20
C PHE A 81 10.07 -10.71 5.57
N ASN A 82 9.96 -11.83 4.86
CA ASN A 82 11.15 -12.63 4.51
C ASN A 82 11.44 -12.68 3.02
N ARG A 83 10.46 -12.41 2.17
CA ARG A 83 10.58 -12.64 0.71
C ARG A 83 10.52 -11.38 -0.13
N LEU A 84 9.96 -10.31 0.41
CA LEU A 84 9.60 -9.14 -0.37
C LEU A 84 10.49 -7.94 -0.02
N GLU A 85 10.93 -7.24 -1.06
CA GLU A 85 11.69 -6.01 -0.96
C GLU A 85 10.88 -4.89 -1.60
N ARG A 86 10.82 -3.75 -0.91
CA ARG A 86 10.22 -2.53 -1.44
C ARG A 86 11.33 -1.51 -1.69
N GLY A 87 11.27 -0.91 -2.88
CA GLY A 87 12.20 0.10 -3.31
C GLY A 87 11.55 1.20 -4.11
N TYR A 88 12.39 2.15 -4.50
CA TYR A 88 12.04 3.21 -5.42
C TYR A 88 13.09 3.31 -6.51
N PHE A 89 12.68 3.57 -7.74
CA PHE A 89 13.60 3.94 -8.82
C PHE A 89 13.17 5.26 -9.45
N ARG A 90 14.12 5.98 -10.05
CA ARG A 90 13.82 7.21 -10.78
C ARG A 90 14.19 7.10 -12.24
N ALA A 91 13.18 7.10 -13.10
CA ALA A 91 13.37 7.04 -14.54
C ALA A 91 13.67 8.39 -15.18
N TYR A 92 13.05 9.48 -14.70
CA TYR A 92 13.23 10.83 -15.25
C TYR A 92 13.38 11.88 -14.16
N GLU A 93 14.09 12.97 -14.48
CA GLU A 93 14.30 14.08 -13.54
C GLU A 93 13.02 14.90 -13.33
N SER A 94 12.19 15.06 -14.35
CA SER A 94 10.91 15.78 -14.27
C SER A 94 9.81 15.00 -13.54
N ALA A 95 9.99 13.68 -13.38
CA ALA A 95 8.98 12.79 -12.81
C ALA A 95 9.32 12.39 -11.35
N PRO A 96 8.30 12.03 -10.55
CA PRO A 96 8.52 11.41 -9.25
C PRO A 96 9.21 10.05 -9.38
N ALA A 97 9.74 9.56 -8.26
CA ALA A 97 10.24 8.19 -8.17
C ALA A 97 9.09 7.19 -8.16
N CYS A 98 9.22 6.08 -8.89
CA CYS A 98 8.25 5.00 -8.90
C CYS A 98 8.55 4.03 -7.76
N CYS A 99 7.52 3.70 -6.97
CA CYS A 99 7.59 2.63 -5.98
C CYS A 99 7.51 1.27 -6.67
N PHE A 100 8.23 0.28 -6.17
CA PHE A 100 8.07 -1.09 -6.62
C PHE A 100 8.26 -2.09 -5.48
N GLU A 101 7.72 -3.27 -5.70
CA GLU A 101 7.89 -4.42 -4.82
C GLU A 101 8.31 -5.63 -5.63
N ILE A 102 9.28 -6.37 -5.10
CA ILE A 102 9.87 -7.51 -5.78
C ILE A 102 10.23 -8.60 -4.78
N HIS A 103 10.23 -9.84 -5.25
CA HIS A 103 10.80 -10.94 -4.48
C HIS A 103 12.33 -10.77 -4.39
N ARG A 104 12.90 -10.92 -3.19
CA ARG A 104 14.32 -10.65 -2.89
C ARG A 104 15.33 -11.43 -3.75
N ASP A 105 14.93 -12.62 -4.19
CA ASP A 105 15.79 -13.50 -5.00
C ASP A 105 15.76 -13.13 -6.50
N LYS A 106 15.08 -12.05 -6.89
CA LYS A 106 15.01 -11.64 -8.29
C LYS A 106 16.15 -10.68 -8.64
N PRO A 107 16.74 -10.81 -9.84
CA PRO A 107 17.87 -10.00 -10.25
C PRO A 107 17.42 -8.58 -10.58
N LEU A 108 17.52 -7.68 -9.60
CA LEU A 108 17.09 -6.30 -9.74
C LEU A 108 17.88 -5.56 -10.84
N ASP A 109 19.17 -5.88 -10.98
CA ASP A 109 20.07 -5.34 -12.02
C ASP A 109 19.62 -5.70 -13.44
N GLU A 110 18.87 -6.78 -13.63
CA GLU A 110 18.30 -7.16 -14.93
C GLU A 110 16.94 -6.51 -15.18
N ILE A 111 16.15 -6.31 -14.12
CA ILE A 111 14.76 -5.86 -14.20
C ILE A 111 14.67 -4.33 -14.28
N LEU A 112 15.44 -3.61 -13.47
CA LEU A 112 15.38 -2.15 -13.41
C LEU A 112 15.74 -1.45 -14.72
N PRO A 113 16.77 -1.85 -15.48
CA PRO A 113 17.06 -1.22 -16.76
C PRO A 113 15.87 -1.29 -17.73
N TYR A 114 15.12 -2.40 -17.71
CA TYR A 114 13.89 -2.53 -18.49
C TYR A 114 12.79 -1.58 -17.99
N LEU A 115 12.54 -1.54 -16.68
CA LEU A 115 11.50 -0.67 -16.09
C LEU A 115 11.78 0.82 -16.26
N ILE A 116 13.07 1.21 -16.23
CA ILE A 116 13.51 2.59 -16.46
C ILE A 116 13.50 2.93 -17.95
N GLY A 117 13.96 2.00 -18.81
CA GLY A 117 14.02 2.21 -20.25
C GLY A 117 12.65 2.22 -20.94
N PHE A 118 11.65 1.53 -20.37
CA PHE A 118 10.28 1.49 -20.87
C PHE A 118 9.30 2.16 -19.90
N ASN A 119 9.50 3.47 -19.73
CA ASN A 119 8.84 4.29 -18.74
C ASN A 119 8.19 5.54 -19.36
N ASN A 120 7.09 6.01 -18.79
CA ASN A 120 6.42 7.24 -19.19
C ASN A 120 7.08 8.47 -18.54
N MET A 121 7.52 9.42 -19.35
CA MET A 121 8.21 10.64 -18.91
C MET A 121 7.36 11.55 -18.02
N ASP A 122 6.04 11.53 -18.18
CA ASP A 122 5.14 12.42 -17.45
C ASP A 122 4.84 11.89 -16.04
N THR A 123 4.76 10.56 -15.88
CA THR A 123 4.37 9.91 -14.61
C THR A 123 5.57 9.33 -13.86
N GLY A 124 6.63 8.94 -14.57
CA GLY A 124 7.75 8.18 -14.00
C GLY A 124 7.44 6.69 -13.81
N HIS A 125 6.27 6.21 -14.23
CA HIS A 125 5.85 4.81 -14.13
C HIS A 125 6.20 3.99 -15.37
N PRO A 126 6.38 2.66 -15.25
CA PRO A 126 6.52 1.79 -16.40
C PRO A 126 5.34 1.96 -17.36
N PHE A 127 5.62 2.11 -18.66
CA PHE A 127 4.60 2.42 -19.67
C PHE A 127 3.41 1.42 -19.68
N PRO A 128 3.61 0.10 -19.47
CA PRO A 128 2.50 -0.84 -19.36
C PRO A 128 1.55 -0.56 -18.19
N LEU A 129 2.07 -0.02 -17.08
CA LEU A 129 1.25 0.30 -15.91
C LEU A 129 0.25 1.40 -16.26
N ASP A 130 0.73 2.49 -16.87
CA ASP A 130 -0.13 3.60 -17.27
C ASP A 130 -1.15 3.19 -18.35
N LEU A 131 -0.79 2.29 -19.27
CA LEU A 131 -1.73 1.74 -20.25
C LEU A 131 -2.86 0.97 -19.58
N VAL A 132 -2.52 0.08 -18.65
CA VAL A 132 -3.51 -0.71 -17.92
C VAL A 132 -4.37 0.21 -17.06
N ASP A 133 -3.78 1.17 -16.35
CA ASP A 133 -4.51 2.12 -15.50
C ASP A 133 -5.51 2.96 -16.31
N MET A 134 -5.15 3.36 -17.52
CA MET A 134 -6.07 4.04 -18.44
C MET A 134 -7.20 3.13 -18.94
N ASP A 135 -6.91 1.85 -19.21
CA ASP A 135 -7.88 0.90 -19.75
C ASP A 135 -8.87 0.38 -18.69
N VAL A 136 -8.39 0.16 -17.46
CA VAL A 136 -9.23 -0.27 -16.32
C VAL A 136 -9.91 0.89 -15.61
N GLY A 137 -9.57 2.13 -15.98
CA GLY A 137 -10.18 3.33 -15.45
C GLY A 137 -11.68 3.36 -15.72
N MET A 138 -12.50 3.22 -14.68
CA MET A 138 -13.95 3.33 -14.84
C MET A 138 -14.35 4.80 -15.01
N PRO A 139 -15.20 5.12 -16.00
CA PRO A 139 -15.80 6.45 -16.10
C PRO A 139 -16.48 6.80 -14.78
N ILE A 140 -16.27 8.01 -14.28
CA ILE A 140 -16.86 8.43 -12.99
C ILE A 140 -18.39 8.28 -12.94
N TRP A 141 -19.04 8.39 -14.10
CA TRP A 141 -20.48 8.22 -14.25
C TRP A 141 -20.92 6.75 -14.22
N PHE A 142 -20.05 5.82 -14.64
CA PHE A 142 -20.34 4.38 -14.60
C PHE A 142 -20.52 3.91 -13.15
N THR A 143 -19.71 4.40 -12.21
CA THR A 143 -19.88 4.06 -10.79
C THR A 143 -21.25 4.49 -10.25
N ARG A 144 -21.78 5.64 -10.71
CA ARG A 144 -23.12 6.08 -10.32
C ARG A 144 -24.20 5.16 -10.89
N GLU A 145 -24.15 4.90 -12.20
CA GLU A 145 -25.14 4.04 -12.88
C GLU A 145 -25.13 2.62 -12.31
N PHE A 146 -23.95 2.07 -12.02
CA PHE A 146 -23.81 0.77 -11.39
C PHE A 146 -24.43 0.74 -9.98
N VAL A 147 -24.17 1.75 -9.15
CA VAL A 147 -24.75 1.83 -7.80
C VAL A 147 -26.28 1.97 -7.87
N GLU A 148 -26.79 2.79 -8.79
CA GLU A 148 -28.24 2.95 -8.99
C GLU A 148 -28.91 1.65 -9.45
N GLU A 149 -28.28 0.88 -10.35
CA GLU A 149 -28.77 -0.43 -10.78
C GLU A 149 -28.74 -1.45 -9.63
N VAL A 150 -27.65 -1.51 -8.86
CA VAL A 150 -27.56 -2.40 -7.68
C VAL A 150 -28.63 -2.04 -6.66
N GLU A 151 -28.84 -0.76 -6.36
CA GLU A 151 -29.94 -0.30 -5.49
C GLU A 151 -31.30 -0.73 -6.03
N ALA A 152 -31.55 -0.58 -7.34
CA ALA A 152 -32.79 -1.00 -7.98
C ALA A 152 -33.03 -2.52 -7.88
N GLN A 153 -32.00 -3.35 -8.09
CA GLN A 153 -32.11 -4.81 -7.93
C GLN A 153 -32.37 -5.20 -6.48
N VAL A 154 -31.71 -4.57 -5.50
CA VAL A 154 -31.98 -4.84 -4.08
C VAL A 154 -33.40 -4.43 -3.69
N ILE A 155 -33.90 -3.28 -4.17
CA ILE A 155 -35.30 -2.87 -3.95
C ILE A 155 -36.26 -3.91 -4.52
N LYS A 156 -35.96 -4.44 -5.71
CA LYS A 156 -36.79 -5.44 -6.38
C LYS A 156 -36.83 -6.78 -5.63
N GLU A 157 -35.69 -7.24 -5.11
CA GLU A 157 -35.59 -8.55 -4.46
C GLU A 157 -35.95 -8.53 -2.96
N ALA A 158 -35.58 -7.47 -2.25
CA ALA A 158 -35.67 -7.42 -0.78
C ALA A 158 -36.49 -6.24 -0.23
N GLY A 159 -36.97 -5.35 -1.11
CA GLY A 159 -37.82 -4.21 -0.75
C GLY A 159 -37.04 -2.95 -0.40
N ALA A 160 -37.73 -1.80 -0.49
CA ALA A 160 -37.13 -0.48 -0.33
C ALA A 160 -36.55 -0.22 1.07
N GLU A 161 -37.16 -0.77 2.12
CA GLU A 161 -36.72 -0.55 3.50
C GLU A 161 -35.36 -1.19 3.79
N LEU A 162 -35.10 -2.40 3.27
CA LEU A 162 -33.81 -3.05 3.45
C LEU A 162 -32.72 -2.36 2.63
N ALA A 163 -33.04 -1.97 1.39
CA ALA A 163 -32.13 -1.21 0.54
C ALA A 163 -31.71 0.10 1.22
N GLU A 164 -32.67 0.88 1.74
CA GLU A 164 -32.38 2.12 2.46
C GLU A 164 -31.43 1.89 3.64
N ARG A 165 -31.72 0.91 4.51
CA ARG A 165 -30.86 0.60 5.66
C ARG A 165 -29.44 0.17 5.26
N TYR A 166 -29.29 -0.55 4.15
CA TYR A 166 -28.00 -1.06 3.70
C TYR A 166 -27.14 0.04 3.04
N PHE A 167 -27.74 0.86 2.19
CA PHE A 167 -27.04 1.92 1.44
C PHE A 167 -26.91 3.25 2.19
N GLN A 168 -27.67 3.49 3.26
CA GLN A 168 -27.60 4.71 4.06
C GLN A 168 -26.18 5.02 4.58
N TYR A 169 -25.39 4.00 4.91
CA TYR A 169 -24.01 4.15 5.40
C TYR A 169 -22.96 4.17 4.29
N MET A 170 -23.28 3.66 3.10
CA MET A 170 -22.38 3.65 1.95
C MET A 170 -22.42 4.97 1.16
N ASN A 171 -23.18 5.95 1.65
CA ASN A 171 -23.43 7.20 0.94
C ASN A 171 -22.84 8.47 1.58
N PRO A 172 -21.51 8.62 1.71
CA PRO A 172 -20.90 9.94 1.96
C PRO A 172 -20.77 10.80 0.69
N GLN A 173 -20.93 10.24 -0.52
CA GLN A 173 -20.50 10.91 -1.77
C GLN A 173 -21.62 11.34 -2.73
N LYS A 174 -22.91 10.99 -2.53
CA LYS A 174 -23.97 11.36 -3.51
C LYS A 174 -24.30 12.87 -3.61
N LYS A 175 -23.63 13.81 -2.94
CA LYS A 175 -24.11 15.22 -2.98
C LYS A 175 -23.13 16.35 -3.31
N TRP A 176 -21.81 16.26 -3.09
CA TRP A 176 -20.97 17.46 -3.21
C TRP A 176 -19.54 17.20 -3.71
N GLY A 177 -19.41 16.79 -4.97
CA GLY A 177 -18.10 16.50 -5.55
C GLY A 177 -17.75 17.21 -6.84
N TYR A 178 -18.62 17.99 -7.50
CA TYR A 178 -18.26 18.69 -8.75
C TYR A 178 -19.06 19.99 -8.92
N ARG A 179 -18.38 21.13 -8.78
CA ARG A 179 -18.64 22.35 -9.55
C ARG A 179 -17.48 22.51 -10.53
#